data_AF-A0A0G9MSG0-F1
#
_entry.id   AF-A0A0G9MSG0-F1
#
_cell.length_a   1.000
_cell.length_b   1.000
_cell.length_c   1.000
_cell.angle_alpha   90.00
_cell.angle_beta   90.00
_cell.angle_gamma   90.00
#
_symmetry.space_group_name_H-M   'P 1'
#
loop_
_entity.id
_entity.type
_entity.pdbx_description
1 polymer ?
#
loop_
_entity_poly.entity_id
_entity_poly.type
_entity_poly.pdbx_seq_one_letter_code
_entity_poly.pdbx_strand_id
1 'polypeptide(L)'
;MDLHISLLSIALAAFINMWLGIRCSQLRISDKVLHGDGGNAALAKRMRAHANFVEYTPLAMVLVLALDMTDHHGWVLALSALAFLIARVLHAFGMDLDRPNKLRMIGVLVTWLCYALWIGWAVIAALGYAR
;
A
#
# COMPACT_ATOMS: atom_id res chain seq x y z
N MET A 1 -16.44 19.29 -5.00
CA MET A 1 -15.21 18.49 -5.01
C MET A 1 -15.53 17.14 -5.60
N ASP A 2 -14.81 16.76 -6.64
CA ASP A 2 -14.86 15.41 -7.20
C ASP A 2 -13.72 14.62 -6.56
N LEU A 3 -14.04 13.57 -5.81
CA LEU A 3 -13.10 12.76 -5.02
C LEU A 3 -12.82 11.39 -5.66
N HIS A 4 -12.98 11.28 -6.98
CA HIS A 4 -12.86 10.00 -7.67
C HIS A 4 -11.47 9.38 -7.53
N ILE A 5 -10.40 10.17 -7.41
CA ILE A 5 -9.02 9.66 -7.29
C ILE A 5 -8.85 8.93 -5.97
N SER A 6 -9.19 9.59 -4.86
CA SER A 6 -9.10 9.02 -3.53
C SER A 6 -10.07 7.86 -3.34
N LEU A 7 -11.31 7.98 -3.82
CA LEU A 7 -12.31 6.92 -3.77
C LEU A 7 -11.82 5.64 -4.48
N LEU A 8 -11.34 5.77 -5.72
CA LEU A 8 -10.82 4.63 -6.48
C LEU A 8 -9.57 4.05 -5.82
N SER A 9 -8.66 4.90 -5.35
CA SER A 9 -7.42 4.47 -4.70
C SER A 9 -7.69 3.68 -3.41
N ILE A 10 -8.61 4.17 -2.57
CA ILE A 10 -9.02 3.51 -1.33
C ILE A 10 -9.73 2.18 -1.65
N ALA A 11 -10.63 2.16 -2.64
CA ALA A 11 -11.31 0.93 -3.04
C ALA A 11 -10.32 -0.14 -3.52
N LEU A 12 -9.34 0.24 -4.35
CA LEU A 12 -8.27 -0.66 -4.79
C LEU A 12 -7.38 -1.10 -3.62
N ALA A 13 -7.04 -0.21 -2.70
CA ALA A 13 -6.29 -0.55 -1.50
C ALA A 13 -7.03 -1.58 -0.63
N ALA A 14 -8.33 -1.40 -0.41
CA ALA A 14 -9.18 -2.33 0.32
C ALA A 14 -9.24 -3.70 -0.39
N PHE A 15 -9.37 -3.70 -1.72
CA PHE A 15 -9.33 -4.92 -2.51
C PHE A 15 -8.00 -5.67 -2.36
N ILE A 16 -6.87 -4.97 -2.45
CA ILE A 16 -5.53 -5.56 -2.27
C ILE A 16 -5.38 -6.10 -0.83
N ASN A 17 -5.85 -5.37 0.18
CA ASN A 17 -5.82 -5.81 1.57
C ASN A 17 -6.60 -7.12 1.77
N MET A 18 -7.82 -7.17 1.22
CA MET A 18 -8.65 -8.38 1.23
C MET A 18 -7.94 -9.54 0.53
N TRP A 19 -7.35 -9.31 -0.64
CA TRP A 19 -6.58 -10.32 -1.36
C TRP A 19 -5.38 -10.85 -0.55
N LEU A 20 -4.59 -9.97 0.09
CA LEU A 20 -3.48 -10.39 0.97
C LEU A 20 -3.96 -11.19 2.18
N GLY A 21 -5.10 -10.80 2.76
CA GLY A 21 -5.77 -11.56 3.81
C GLY A 21 -6.16 -12.97 3.35
N ILE A 22 -6.80 -13.09 2.19
CA ILE A 22 -7.16 -14.38 1.58
C ILE A 22 -5.92 -15.26 1.38
N ARG A 23 -4.80 -14.69 0.89
CA ARG A 23 -3.53 -15.43 0.70
C ARG A 23 -2.96 -15.99 2.00
N CYS A 24 -3.18 -15.32 3.13
CA CYS A 24 -2.81 -15.83 4.45
C CYS A 24 -3.79 -16.92 4.90
N SER A 25 -5.09 -16.69 4.75
CA SER A 25 -6.15 -17.63 5.16
C SER A 25 -6.05 -18.97 4.42
N GLN A 26 -5.69 -18.97 3.14
CA GLN A 26 -5.48 -20.19 2.36
C GLN A 26 -4.45 -21.12 3.00
N LEU A 27 -3.31 -20.59 3.45
CA LEU A 27 -2.26 -21.38 4.11
C LEU A 27 -2.67 -21.80 5.53
N ARG A 28 -3.37 -20.93 6.27
CA ARG A 28 -3.91 -21.30 7.60
C ARG A 28 -4.82 -22.51 7.52
N ILE A 29 -5.69 -22.53 6.52
CA ILE A 29 -6.65 -23.63 6.31
C ILE A 29 -5.91 -24.90 5.88
N SER A 30 -4.98 -24.82 4.91
CA SER A 30 -4.25 -26.00 4.44
C SER A 30 -3.40 -26.64 5.54
N ASP A 31 -2.80 -25.81 6.40
CA ASP A 31 -1.84 -26.26 7.40
C ASP A 31 -2.45 -26.39 8.80
N LYS A 32 -3.77 -26.18 8.91
CA LYS A 32 -4.56 -26.26 10.15
C LYS A 32 -4.01 -25.37 11.27
N VAL A 33 -3.52 -24.18 10.91
CA VAL A 33 -2.92 -23.20 11.84
C VAL A 33 -3.98 -22.22 12.33
N LEU A 34 -4.35 -22.33 13.61
CA LEU A 34 -5.34 -21.45 14.24
C LEU A 34 -4.76 -20.06 14.59
N HIS A 35 -3.57 -20.02 15.18
CA HIS A 35 -2.90 -18.78 15.63
C HIS A 35 -1.44 -18.74 15.16
N GLY A 36 -0.88 -17.54 15.00
CA GLY A 36 0.51 -17.38 14.57
C GLY A 36 0.76 -17.89 13.15
N ASP A 37 1.94 -18.42 12.88
CA ASP A 37 2.33 -19.02 11.60
C ASP A 37 2.44 -20.56 11.64
N GLY A 38 2.32 -21.17 12.82
CA GLY A 38 2.39 -22.62 13.01
C GLY A 38 3.73 -23.24 12.58
N GLY A 39 4.80 -22.46 12.51
CA GLY A 39 6.09 -22.90 11.97
C GLY A 39 6.16 -22.93 10.44
N ASN A 40 5.10 -22.50 9.73
CA ASN A 40 5.13 -22.38 8.28
C ASN A 40 5.80 -21.05 7.85
N ALA A 41 7.01 -21.16 7.30
CA ALA A 41 7.78 -20.02 6.81
C ALA A 41 7.07 -19.21 5.71
N ALA A 42 6.31 -19.86 4.82
CA ALA A 42 5.52 -19.17 3.79
C ALA A 42 4.36 -18.38 4.40
N LEU A 43 3.68 -18.92 5.41
CA LEU A 43 2.63 -18.20 6.14
C LEU A 43 3.22 -16.99 6.87
N ALA A 44 4.37 -17.15 7.54
CA ALA A 44 5.07 -16.04 8.19
C ALA A 44 5.39 -14.90 7.23
N LYS A 45 5.92 -15.20 6.03
CA LYS A 45 6.20 -14.20 4.98
C LYS A 45 4.94 -13.48 4.51
N ARG A 46 3.85 -14.21 4.23
CA ARG A 46 2.59 -13.61 3.76
C ARG A 46 1.92 -12.77 4.83
N MET A 47 1.94 -13.22 6.09
CA MET A 47 1.49 -12.41 7.22
C MET A 47 2.28 -11.11 7.31
N ARG A 48 3.61 -11.16 7.12
CA ARG A 48 4.44 -9.95 7.15
C ARG A 48 4.16 -9.01 5.97
N ALA A 49 3.89 -9.55 4.78
CA ALA A 49 3.48 -8.76 3.63
C ALA A 49 2.12 -8.07 3.87
N HIS A 50 1.14 -8.79 4.42
CA HIS A 50 -0.18 -8.25 4.76
C HIS A 50 -0.08 -7.19 5.87
N ALA A 51 0.65 -7.46 6.95
CA ALA A 51 0.85 -6.50 8.04
C ALA A 51 1.60 -5.25 7.54
N ASN A 52 2.61 -5.39 6.69
CA ASN A 52 3.28 -4.25 6.08
C ASN A 52 2.35 -3.43 5.19
N PHE A 53 1.39 -4.05 4.50
CA PHE A 53 0.34 -3.33 3.78
C PHE A 53 -0.51 -2.48 4.71
N VAL A 54 -0.99 -3.04 5.83
CA VAL A 54 -1.82 -2.32 6.80
C VAL A 54 -1.04 -1.22 7.55
N GLU A 55 0.27 -1.35 7.69
CA GLU A 55 1.12 -0.31 8.32
C GLU A 55 1.30 0.94 7.45
N TYR A 56 1.40 0.77 6.12
CA TYR A 56 1.73 1.88 5.21
C TYR A 56 0.50 2.36 4.42
N THR A 57 -0.31 1.45 3.89
CA THR A 57 -1.34 1.84 2.93
C THR A 57 -2.43 2.74 3.54
N PRO A 58 -2.94 2.53 4.77
CA PRO A 58 -4.00 3.39 5.32
C PRO A 58 -3.56 4.85 5.44
N LEU A 59 -2.36 5.11 5.97
CA LEU A 59 -1.85 6.48 6.12
C LEU A 59 -1.55 7.11 4.76
N ALA A 60 -1.03 6.34 3.81
CA ALA A 60 -0.89 6.80 2.42
C ALA A 60 -2.24 7.20 1.80
N MET A 61 -3.28 6.39 1.99
CA MET A 61 -4.62 6.70 1.45
C MET A 61 -5.24 7.94 2.12
N VAL A 62 -4.97 8.19 3.40
CA VAL A 62 -5.37 9.43 4.08
C VAL A 62 -4.68 10.65 3.45
N LEU A 63 -3.39 10.55 3.12
CA LEU A 63 -2.68 11.62 2.40
C LEU A 63 -3.26 11.85 1.00
N VAL A 64 -3.54 10.78 0.25
CA VAL A 64 -4.18 10.88 -1.07
C VAL A 64 -5.55 11.54 -0.96
N LEU A 65 -6.39 11.14 0.01
CA LEU A 65 -7.68 11.78 0.27
C LEU A 65 -7.53 13.27 0.60
N ALA A 66 -6.62 13.62 1.51
CA ALA A 66 -6.40 15.01 1.89
C ALA A 66 -5.95 15.86 0.69
N LEU A 67 -5.03 15.35 -0.12
CA LEU A 67 -4.59 16.03 -1.35
C LEU A 67 -5.69 16.13 -2.39
N ASP A 68 -6.52 15.09 -2.52
CA ASP A 68 -7.70 15.06 -3.38
C ASP A 68 -8.84 15.95 -2.84
N MET A 69 -8.70 16.56 -1.67
CA MET A 69 -9.59 17.61 -1.16
C MET A 69 -8.99 19.01 -1.34
N THR A 70 -7.79 19.14 -1.92
CA THR A 70 -7.19 20.46 -2.23
C THR A 70 -7.40 20.77 -3.71
N ASP A 71 -7.51 22.05 -4.10
CA ASP A 71 -7.71 22.46 -5.51
C ASP A 71 -6.58 22.04 -6.48
N HIS A 72 -5.57 21.32 -5.99
CA HIS A 72 -4.44 20.78 -6.74
C HIS A 72 -4.68 19.34 -7.27
N HIS A 73 -5.92 18.88 -7.38
CA HIS A 73 -6.25 17.59 -7.99
C HIS A 73 -5.71 17.49 -9.44
N GLY A 74 -5.07 16.38 -9.80
CA GLY A 74 -4.56 16.20 -11.17
C GLY A 74 -3.95 14.83 -11.45
N TRP A 75 -3.58 14.59 -12.72
CA TRP A 75 -3.03 13.33 -13.20
C TRP A 75 -1.83 12.80 -12.38
N VAL A 76 -1.04 13.70 -11.79
CA VAL A 76 0.10 13.32 -10.92
C VAL A 76 -0.36 12.57 -9.67
N LEU A 77 -1.44 13.00 -9.01
CA LEU A 77 -1.99 12.32 -7.83
C LEU A 77 -2.52 10.94 -8.21
N ALA A 78 -3.28 10.85 -9.31
CA ALA A 78 -3.83 9.59 -9.80
C ALA A 78 -2.74 8.58 -10.18
N LEU A 79 -1.73 9.01 -10.97
CA LEU A 79 -0.65 8.14 -11.41
C LEU A 79 0.26 7.71 -10.25
N SER A 80 0.57 8.60 -9.31
CA SER A 80 1.35 8.24 -8.14
C SER A 80 0.61 7.28 -7.21
N ALA A 81 -0.71 7.44 -7.03
CA ALA A 81 -1.52 6.51 -6.25
C ALA A 81 -1.58 5.11 -6.88
N LEU A 82 -1.77 5.06 -8.21
CA LEU A 82 -1.71 3.79 -8.95
C LEU A 82 -0.33 3.13 -8.84
N ALA A 83 0.75 3.89 -9.03
CA ALA A 83 2.11 3.40 -8.91
C ALA A 83 2.41 2.84 -7.51
N PHE A 84 1.95 3.52 -6.46
CA PHE A 84 2.04 3.04 -5.08
C PHE A 84 1.33 1.69 -4.93
N LEU A 85 0.07 1.56 -5.38
CA LEU A 85 -0.71 0.33 -5.23
C LEU A 85 -0.06 -0.84 -6.00
N ILE A 86 0.46 -0.61 -7.20
CA ILE A 86 1.24 -1.60 -7.96
C ILE A 86 2.49 -2.00 -7.18
N ALA A 87 3.21 -1.05 -6.61
CA ALA A 87 4.40 -1.32 -5.79
C ALA A 87 4.06 -2.18 -4.56
N ARG A 88 2.90 -1.99 -3.94
CA ARG A 88 2.43 -2.84 -2.83
C ARG A 88 2.21 -4.29 -3.26
N VAL A 89 1.64 -4.50 -4.44
CA VAL A 89 1.45 -5.85 -5.01
C VAL A 89 2.80 -6.49 -5.35
N LEU A 90 3.71 -5.76 -6.00
CA LEU A 90 5.06 -6.23 -6.31
C LEU A 90 5.85 -6.58 -5.05
N HIS A 91 5.77 -5.75 -4.01
CA HIS A 91 6.40 -6.00 -2.72
C HIS A 91 5.88 -7.31 -2.10
N ALA A 92 4.56 -7.53 -2.13
CA ALA A 92 3.96 -8.75 -1.58
C ALA A 92 4.45 -10.03 -2.28
N PHE A 93 4.58 -10.02 -3.61
CA PHE A 93 5.19 -11.14 -4.35
C PHE A 93 6.70 -11.25 -4.08
N GLY A 94 7.40 -10.13 -3.96
CA GLY A 94 8.82 -10.10 -3.61
C GLY A 94 9.09 -10.69 -2.22
N MET A 95 8.14 -10.59 -1.29
CA MET A 95 8.23 -11.16 0.05
C MET A 95 8.07 -12.69 0.08
N ASP A 96 7.44 -13.31 -0.92
CA ASP A 96 7.29 -14.78 -0.97
C ASP A 96 8.65 -15.48 -1.24
N LEU A 97 9.59 -14.80 -1.89
CA LEU A 97 10.89 -15.34 -2.28
C LEU A 97 11.90 -15.32 -1.11
N ASP A 98 12.65 -16.41 -0.91
CA ASP A 98 13.69 -16.55 0.13
C ASP A 98 14.96 -15.74 -0.10
N ARG A 99 15.06 -15.05 -1.23
CA ARG A 99 16.25 -14.29 -1.62
C ARG A 99 15.93 -12.83 -1.88
N PRO A 100 16.89 -11.92 -1.65
CA PRO A 100 16.80 -10.56 -2.16
C PRO A 100 16.46 -10.57 -3.64
N ASN A 101 15.46 -9.79 -4.03
CA ASN A 101 14.97 -9.77 -5.39
C ASN A 101 14.49 -8.37 -5.77
N LYS A 102 14.46 -8.11 -7.08
CA LYS A 102 14.10 -6.81 -7.63
C LYS A 102 12.67 -6.42 -7.30
N LEU A 103 11.72 -7.37 -7.20
CA LEU A 103 10.32 -7.07 -6.89
C LEU A 103 10.17 -6.44 -5.50
N ARG A 104 10.82 -7.03 -4.49
CA ARG A 104 10.84 -6.49 -3.12
C ARG A 104 11.50 -5.11 -3.08
N MET A 105 12.67 -4.97 -3.72
CA MET A 105 13.42 -3.72 -3.74
C MET A 105 12.64 -2.59 -4.43
N ILE A 106 12.12 -2.84 -5.63
CA ILE A 106 11.30 -1.87 -6.39
C ILE A 106 10.05 -1.51 -5.59
N GLY A 107 9.39 -2.50 -4.98
CA GLY A 107 8.21 -2.27 -4.15
C GLY A 107 8.48 -1.31 -2.98
N VAL A 108 9.60 -1.49 -2.26
CA VAL A 108 10.00 -0.58 -1.18
C VAL A 108 10.33 0.82 -1.70
N LEU A 109 11.18 0.92 -2.73
CA LEU A 109 11.64 2.20 -3.25
C LEU A 109 10.48 3.05 -3.78
N VAL A 110 9.59 2.45 -4.59
CA VAL A 110 8.42 3.17 -5.13
C VAL A 110 7.47 3.59 -3.99
N THR A 111 7.25 2.73 -2.99
CA THR A 111 6.43 3.08 -1.81
C THR A 111 6.97 4.34 -1.13
N TRP A 112 8.29 4.40 -0.86
CA TRP A 112 8.91 5.54 -0.18
C TRP A 112 8.95 6.81 -1.03
N LEU A 113 9.20 6.69 -2.34
CA LEU A 113 9.17 7.84 -3.25
C LEU A 113 7.77 8.46 -3.32
N CYS A 114 6.72 7.65 -3.43
CA CYS A 114 5.33 8.13 -3.38
C CYS A 114 5.01 8.81 -2.05
N TYR A 115 5.47 8.24 -0.93
CA TYR A 115 5.33 8.85 0.38
C TYR A 115 6.00 10.22 0.46
N ALA A 116 7.26 10.31 0.06
CA ALA A 116 8.01 11.56 0.08
C ALA A 116 7.35 12.63 -0.81
N LEU A 117 6.86 12.23 -1.98
CA LEU A 117 6.10 13.10 -2.88
C LEU A 117 4.85 13.65 -2.20
N TRP A 118 3.99 12.79 -1.64
CA TRP A 118 2.74 13.23 -1.02
C TRP A 118 2.95 14.03 0.26
N ILE A 119 3.95 13.69 1.07
CA ILE A 119 4.32 14.47 2.25
C ILE A 119 4.74 15.88 1.82
N GLY A 120 5.68 15.99 0.87
CA GLY A 120 6.14 17.28 0.38
C GLY A 120 5.01 18.10 -0.24
N TRP A 121 4.16 17.46 -1.03
CA TRP A 121 3.00 18.12 -1.63
C TRP A 121 2.02 18.61 -0.56
N ALA A 122 1.67 17.78 0.42
CA ALA A 122 0.75 18.16 1.49
C ALA A 122 1.29 19.34 2.31
N VAL A 123 2.60 19.36 2.61
CA VAL A 123 3.25 20.49 3.29
C VAL A 123 3.18 21.77 2.44
N ILE A 124 3.48 21.69 1.14
CA ILE A 124 3.42 22.86 0.25
C ILE A 124 1.98 23.39 0.16
N ALA A 125 1.00 22.50 -0.02
CA ALA A 125 -0.40 22.88 -0.07
C ALA A 125 -0.85 23.56 1.23
N ALA A 126 -0.50 22.99 2.39
CA ALA A 126 -0.83 23.56 3.70
C ALA A 126 -0.21 24.96 3.90
N LEU A 127 1.04 25.17 3.47
CA LEU A 127 1.69 26.49 3.54
C LEU A 127 1.08 27.50 2.56
N GLY A 128 0.51 27.03 1.44
CA GLY A 128 -0.23 27.86 0.49
C GLY A 128 -1.56 28.36 1.06
N TYR A 129 -2.30 27.50 1.77
CA TYR A 129 -3.56 27.87 2.44
C TYR A 129 -3.37 28.75 3.69
N ALA A 130 -2.18 28.78 4.28
CA ALA A 130 -1.86 29.60 5.44
C ALA A 130 -1.56 31.09 5.10
N ARG A 131 -1.63 31.46 3.82
CA ARG A 131 -1.45 32.84 3.33
C ARG A 131 -2.78 33.42 2.87
#